data_AF-A0A527TME4-F1
#
_entry.id   AF-A0A527TME4-F1
#
_cell.length_a   1.000
_cell.length_b   1.000
_cell.length_c   1.000
_cell.angle_alpha   90.00
_cell.angle_beta   90.00
_cell.angle_gamma   90.00
#
_symmetry.space_group_name_H-M   'P 1'
#
loop_
_entity.id
_entity.type
_entity.pdbx_description
1 polymer ?
#
loop_
_entity_poly.entity_id
_entity_poly.type
_entity_poly.pdbx_seq_one_letter_code
_entity_poly.pdbx_strand_id
1 'polypeptide(L)'
;GYTTVFGQGDFFHYFQNSLVVTVASLFFVLLFGAMAAFALSEYRFRGNTLMGLYLALGIMIPIRLGTVAILQLMVASGLVNTLTALILVYTAQGLPLAIFILSEFMKQVSNDLKNAGRIDG
;
A
#
# COMPACT_ATOMS: atom_id res chain seq x y z
N GLY A 1 -13.52 -14.66 31.03
CA GLY A 1 -13.98 -15.58 29.96
C GLY A 1 -14.16 -14.79 28.68
N TYR A 2 -14.20 -15.42 27.51
CA TYR A 2 -14.42 -14.71 26.23
C TYR A 2 -15.68 -13.81 26.26
N THR A 3 -16.71 -14.18 27.03
CA THR A 3 -17.91 -13.37 27.31
C THR A 3 -17.64 -12.05 28.04
N THR A 4 -16.57 -11.97 28.83
CA THR A 4 -16.15 -10.75 29.54
C THR A 4 -15.53 -9.73 28.58
N VAL A 5 -14.90 -10.17 27.48
CA VAL A 5 -14.34 -9.30 26.44
C VAL A 5 -15.43 -8.70 25.57
N PHE A 6 -16.51 -9.46 25.30
CA PHE A 6 -17.69 -8.95 24.61
C PHE A 6 -18.56 -8.02 25.48
N GLY A 7 -18.48 -8.15 26.82
CA GLY A 7 -19.21 -7.30 27.77
C GLY A 7 -18.45 -6.05 28.24
N GLN A 8 -17.13 -5.98 28.02
CA GLN A 8 -16.36 -4.75 28.21
C GLN A 8 -16.53 -3.87 26.97
N GLY A 9 -17.11 -2.68 27.20
CA GLY A 9 -17.39 -1.71 26.14
C GLY A 9 -16.14 -1.42 25.31
N ASP A 10 -16.35 -1.30 24.01
CA ASP A 10 -15.40 -0.90 22.96
C ASP A 10 -14.64 -1.99 22.18
N PHE A 11 -14.66 -3.27 22.58
CA PHE A 11 -14.00 -4.33 21.78
C PHE A 11 -14.52 -4.38 20.33
N PHE A 12 -15.84 -4.36 20.15
CA PHE A 12 -16.46 -4.39 18.84
C PHE A 12 -16.11 -3.12 18.02
N HIS A 13 -16.03 -1.97 18.68
CA HIS A 13 -15.67 -0.71 18.02
C HIS A 13 -14.21 -0.73 17.53
N TYR A 14 -13.27 -1.19 18.37
CA TYR A 14 -11.87 -1.35 17.96
C TYR A 14 -11.71 -2.35 16.81
N PHE A 15 -12.44 -3.46 16.86
CA PHE A 15 -12.44 -4.46 15.80
C PHE A 15 -12.94 -3.86 14.46
N GLN A 16 -14.04 -3.12 14.48
CA GLN A 16 -14.56 -2.43 13.30
C GLN A 16 -13.57 -1.41 12.75
N ASN A 17 -12.93 -0.61 13.63
CA ASN A 17 -11.91 0.36 13.22
C ASN A 17 -10.73 -0.34 12.53
N SER A 18 -10.22 -1.43 13.09
CA SER A 18 -9.15 -2.22 12.47
C SER A 18 -9.57 -2.78 11.12
N LEU A 19 -10.78 -3.35 11.02
CA LEU A 19 -11.28 -3.90 9.76
C LEU A 19 -11.38 -2.84 8.67
N VAL A 20 -11.96 -1.68 8.99
CA VAL A 20 -12.10 -0.55 8.05
C VAL A 20 -10.72 -0.08 7.58
N VAL A 21 -9.80 0.13 8.52
CA VAL A 21 -8.44 0.58 8.20
C VAL A 21 -7.72 -0.43 7.31
N THR A 22 -7.75 -1.73 7.67
CA THR A 22 -7.07 -2.77 6.90
C THR A 22 -7.63 -2.91 5.49
N VAL A 23 -8.95 -2.98 5.33
CA VAL A 23 -9.58 -3.14 4.01
C VAL A 23 -9.33 -1.92 3.13
N ALA A 24 -9.50 -0.71 3.67
CA ALA A 24 -9.26 0.52 2.92
C ALA A 24 -7.79 0.68 2.51
N SER A 25 -6.85 0.42 3.43
CA SER A 25 -5.43 0.46 3.10
C SER A 25 -5.06 -0.57 2.03
N LEU A 26 -5.53 -1.82 2.15
CA LEU A 26 -5.27 -2.84 1.13
C LEU A 26 -5.82 -2.44 -0.24
N PHE A 27 -7.02 -1.87 -0.29
CA PHE A 27 -7.62 -1.37 -1.51
C PHE A 27 -6.70 -0.33 -2.19
N PHE A 28 -6.24 0.69 -1.46
CA PHE A 28 -5.36 1.72 -2.02
C PHE A 28 -3.96 1.21 -2.37
N VAL A 29 -3.40 0.31 -1.55
CA VAL A 29 -2.09 -0.33 -1.83
C VAL A 29 -2.16 -1.09 -3.14
N LEU A 30 -3.21 -1.88 -3.37
CA LEU A 30 -3.38 -2.63 -4.60
C LEU A 30 -3.65 -1.71 -5.79
N LEU A 31 -4.52 -0.71 -5.62
CA LEU A 31 -4.86 0.24 -6.69
C LEU A 31 -3.61 0.98 -7.19
N PHE A 32 -2.93 1.71 -6.31
CA PHE A 32 -1.77 2.50 -6.69
C PHE A 32 -0.54 1.62 -6.97
N GLY A 33 -0.41 0.51 -6.24
CA GLY A 33 0.66 -0.46 -6.46
C GLY A 33 0.60 -1.10 -7.84
N ALA A 34 -0.59 -1.51 -8.29
CA ALA A 34 -0.79 -2.06 -9.63
C ALA A 34 -0.53 -1.02 -10.73
N MET A 35 -1.00 0.22 -10.55
CA MET A 35 -0.74 1.31 -11.51
C MET A 35 0.77 1.57 -11.69
N ALA A 36 1.51 1.69 -10.58
CA ALA A 36 2.94 1.93 -10.62
C ALA A 36 3.71 0.71 -11.16
N ALA A 37 3.33 -0.50 -10.75
CA ALA A 37 3.93 -1.74 -11.22
C ALA A 37 3.75 -1.94 -12.73
N PHE A 38 2.56 -1.64 -13.26
CA PHE A 38 2.31 -1.66 -14.70
C PHE A 38 3.22 -0.69 -15.42
N ALA A 39 3.33 0.55 -14.93
CA ALA A 39 4.19 1.55 -15.55
C ALA A 39 5.68 1.15 -15.55
N LEU A 40 6.19 0.59 -14.45
CA LEU A 40 7.57 0.13 -14.31
C LEU A 40 7.88 -1.12 -15.15
N SER A 41 6.90 -2.00 -15.33
CA SER A 41 7.08 -3.27 -16.06
C SER A 41 6.90 -3.10 -17.58
N GLU A 42 5.99 -2.24 -18.03
CA GLU A 42 5.61 -2.14 -19.44
C GLU A 42 6.27 -0.94 -20.16
N TYR A 43 6.49 0.21 -19.48
CA TYR A 43 7.05 1.40 -20.13
C TYR A 43 8.59 1.46 -20.03
N ARG A 44 9.23 1.78 -21.16
CA ARG A 44 10.68 2.04 -21.25
C ARG A 44 10.96 3.54 -21.19
N PHE A 45 11.23 4.06 -19.99
CA PHE A 45 11.64 5.45 -19.79
C PHE A 45 13.02 5.55 -19.11
N ARG A 46 13.72 6.67 -19.33
CA ARG A 46 15.13 6.86 -18.92
C ARG A 46 15.41 6.66 -17.42
N GLY A 47 14.41 6.83 -16.57
CA GLY A 47 14.51 6.67 -15.11
C GLY A 47 13.96 5.37 -14.54
N ASN A 48 13.52 4.42 -15.37
CA ASN A 48 12.76 3.24 -14.92
C ASN A 48 13.52 2.41 -13.87
N THR A 49 14.78 2.07 -14.18
CA THR A 49 15.64 1.31 -13.28
C THR A 49 15.89 2.03 -11.95
N LEU A 50 16.13 3.34 -11.98
CA LEU A 50 16.36 4.14 -10.78
C LEU A 50 15.10 4.24 -9.92
N MET A 51 13.93 4.40 -10.53
CA MET A 51 12.65 4.40 -9.83
C MET A 51 12.37 3.06 -9.17
N GLY A 52 12.60 1.95 -9.89
CA GLY A 52 12.48 0.60 -9.33
C GLY A 52 13.42 0.38 -8.13
N LEU A 53 14.67 0.85 -8.23
CA LEU A 53 15.63 0.77 -7.13
C LEU A 53 15.20 1.62 -5.93
N TYR A 54 14.75 2.85 -6.16
CA TYR A 54 14.24 3.75 -5.12
C TYR A 54 13.08 3.11 -4.35
N LEU A 55 12.12 2.49 -5.06
CA LEU A 55 11.01 1.78 -4.43
C LEU A 55 11.49 0.55 -3.64
N ALA A 56 12.46 -0.21 -4.16
CA ALA A 56 13.03 -1.34 -3.43
C ALA A 56 13.73 -0.91 -2.13
N LEU A 57 14.44 0.23 -2.14
CA LEU A 57 15.03 0.81 -0.93
C LEU A 57 13.97 1.20 0.11
N GLY A 58 12.79 1.64 -0.34
CA GLY A 58 11.65 1.94 0.52
C GLY A 58 11.18 0.75 1.37
N ILE A 59 11.42 -0.49 0.93
CA ILE A 59 11.11 -1.70 1.70
C ILE A 59 12.05 -1.85 2.91
N MET A 60 13.31 -1.41 2.79
CA MET A 60 14.34 -1.57 3.81
C MET A 60 14.27 -0.52 4.92
N ILE A 61 13.65 0.64 4.66
CA ILE A 61 13.57 1.74 5.62
C ILE A 61 12.55 1.37 6.72
N PRO A 62 12.96 1.22 7.98
CA PRO A 62 12.03 0.94 9.06
C PRO A 62 11.19 2.19 9.35
N ILE A 63 9.89 2.14 9.03
CA ILE A 63 8.95 3.23 9.32
C ILE A 63 8.96 3.66 10.79
N ARG A 64 9.32 2.75 11.70
CA ARG A 64 9.47 3.04 13.13
C ARG A 64 10.43 4.20 13.41
N LEU A 65 11.46 4.39 12.57
CA LEU A 65 12.41 5.50 12.67
C LEU A 65 11.75 6.86 12.37
N GLY A 66 10.73 6.87 11.50
CA GLY A 66 10.01 8.07 11.07
C GLY A 66 8.78 8.40 11.91
N THR A 67 8.45 7.61 12.95
CA THR A 67 7.18 7.74 13.68
C THR A 67 6.93 9.15 14.21
N VAL A 68 7.95 9.79 14.80
CA VAL A 68 7.82 11.16 15.33
C VAL A 68 7.49 12.16 14.21
N ALA A 69 8.19 12.06 13.07
CA ALA A 69 7.95 12.94 11.94
C ALA A 69 6.55 12.71 11.32
N ILE A 70 6.13 11.44 11.19
CA ILE A 70 4.79 11.09 10.71
C ILE A 70 3.73 11.67 11.65
N LEU A 71 3.90 11.56 12.97
CA LEU A 71 2.97 12.15 13.93
C LEU A 71 2.91 13.67 13.82
N GLN A 72 4.05 14.35 13.68
CA GLN A 72 4.09 15.80 13.45
C GLN A 72 3.35 16.19 12.16
N LEU A 73 3.50 15.41 11.07
CA LEU A 73 2.76 15.62 9.83
C LEU A 73 1.25 15.43 10.02
N MET A 74 0.82 14.40 10.76
CA MET A 74 -0.60 14.17 11.04
C MET A 74 -1.21 15.26 11.92
N VAL A 75 -0.46 15.79 12.89
CA VAL A 75 -0.89 16.94 13.69
C VAL A 75 -0.99 18.19 12.82
N ALA A 76 0.03 18.49 12.02
CA ALA A 76 0.05 19.66 11.14
C ALA A 76 -1.06 19.63 10.07
N SER A 77 -1.44 18.43 9.62
CA SER A 77 -2.55 18.23 8.67
C SER A 77 -3.93 18.11 9.34
N GLY A 78 -4.02 18.15 10.67
CA GLY A 78 -5.28 17.98 11.40
C GLY A 78 -5.87 16.56 11.35
N LEU A 79 -5.09 15.57 10.94
CA LEU A 79 -5.50 14.16 10.81
C LEU A 79 -5.20 13.33 12.07
N VAL A 80 -4.64 13.94 13.12
CA VAL A 80 -4.31 13.24 14.36
C VAL A 80 -5.55 12.56 14.96
N ASN A 81 -5.36 11.33 15.47
CA ASN A 81 -6.43 10.52 16.06
C ASN A 81 -7.60 10.18 15.12
N THR A 82 -7.34 10.07 13.81
CA THR A 82 -8.36 9.66 12.81
C THR A 82 -8.00 8.34 12.15
N LEU A 83 -9.01 7.60 11.69
CA LEU A 83 -8.81 6.40 10.87
C LEU A 83 -8.12 6.74 9.54
N THR A 84 -8.38 7.93 8.99
CA THR A 84 -7.75 8.42 7.75
C THR A 84 -6.22 8.49 7.88
N ALA A 85 -5.69 8.96 9.01
CA ALA A 85 -4.25 8.97 9.25
C ALA A 85 -3.68 7.55 9.19
N LEU A 86 -4.34 6.58 9.83
CA LEU A 86 -3.90 5.17 9.80
C LEU A 86 -3.96 4.61 8.38
N ILE A 87 -5.03 4.89 7.64
CA ILE A 87 -5.20 4.41 6.26
C ILE A 87 -4.06 4.91 5.37
N LEU A 88 -3.73 6.20 5.45
CA LEU A 88 -2.66 6.82 4.67
C LEU A 88 -1.28 6.25 5.03
N VAL A 89 -0.99 6.12 6.32
CA VAL A 89 0.31 5.59 6.80
C VAL A 89 0.50 4.14 6.36
N TYR A 90 -0.50 3.28 6.55
CA TYR A 90 -0.42 1.88 6.13
C TYR A 90 -0.42 1.72 4.61
N THR A 91 -1.10 2.61 3.88
CA THR A 91 -1.02 2.63 2.41
C THR A 91 0.40 2.93 1.98
N ALA A 92 0.99 4.04 2.46
CA ALA A 92 2.35 4.43 2.13
C ALA A 92 3.38 3.33 2.49
N GLN A 93 3.18 2.65 3.62
CA GLN A 93 4.02 1.52 4.03
C GLN A 93 3.93 0.31 3.10
N GLY A 94 2.73 -0.02 2.62
CA GLY A 94 2.51 -1.20 1.79
C GLY A 94 2.96 -1.03 0.34
N LEU A 95 3.02 0.21 -0.17
CA LEU A 95 3.32 0.49 -1.58
C LEU A 95 4.66 -0.08 -2.07
N PRO A 96 5.81 0.11 -1.39
CA PRO A 96 7.09 -0.40 -1.88
C PRO A 96 7.07 -1.91 -2.17
N LEU A 97 6.52 -2.70 -1.25
CA LEU A 97 6.44 -4.15 -1.39
C LEU A 97 5.41 -4.55 -2.46
N ALA A 98 4.23 -3.94 -2.45
CA ALA A 98 3.19 -4.23 -3.44
C ALA A 98 3.67 -3.93 -4.87
N ILE A 99 4.30 -2.78 -5.09
CA ILE A 99 4.86 -2.41 -6.39
C ILE A 99 5.93 -3.40 -6.82
N PHE A 100 6.84 -3.79 -5.92
CA PHE A 100 7.89 -4.77 -6.21
C PHE A 100 7.30 -6.12 -6.67
N ILE A 101 6.40 -6.70 -5.87
CA ILE A 101 5.78 -8.00 -6.16
C ILE A 101 4.99 -7.93 -7.47
N LEU A 102 4.13 -6.91 -7.64
CA LEU A 102 3.29 -6.77 -8.82
C LEU A 102 4.13 -6.50 -10.07
N SER A 103 5.23 -5.76 -9.98
CA SER A 103 6.13 -5.52 -11.11
C SER A 103 6.79 -6.81 -11.58
N GLU A 104 7.30 -7.63 -10.65
CA GLU A 104 7.91 -8.92 -10.98
C GLU A 104 6.88 -9.92 -11.53
N PHE A 105 5.64 -9.88 -11.02
CA PHE A 105 4.55 -10.67 -11.59
C PHE A 105 4.21 -10.24 -13.02
N MET A 106 4.02 -8.94 -13.27
CA MET A 106 3.66 -8.41 -14.59
C MET A 106 4.75 -8.61 -15.66
N LYS A 107 6.02 -8.64 -15.26
CA LYS A 107 7.15 -8.97 -16.16
C LYS A 107 7.16 -10.43 -16.62
N GLN A 108 6.55 -11.35 -15.86
CA GLN A 108 6.47 -12.77 -16.23
C GLN A 108 5.39 -13.05 -17.29
N VAL A 109 4.45 -12.12 -17.50
CA VAL A 109 3.38 -12.27 -18.50
C VAL A 109 3.96 -12.11 -19.91
N SER A 110 3.78 -13.14 -20.76
CA SER A 110 4.25 -13.12 -22.15
C SER A 110 3.68 -11.97 -22.96
N ASN A 111 4.51 -11.35 -23.79
CA ASN A 111 4.09 -10.29 -24.71
C ASN A 111 3.04 -10.78 -25.72
N ASP A 112 3.08 -12.06 -26.11
CA ASP A 112 2.11 -12.63 -27.05
C ASP A 112 0.70 -12.61 -26.47
N LEU A 113 0.55 -12.93 -25.19
CA LEU A 113 -0.73 -12.89 -24.49
C LEU A 113 -1.25 -11.45 -24.38
N LYS A 114 -0.36 -10.49 -24.11
CA LYS A 114 -0.71 -9.06 -24.06
C LYS A 114 -1.12 -8.53 -25.43
N ASN A 115 -0.44 -8.95 -26.49
CA ASN A 115 -0.75 -8.55 -27.86
C ASN A 115 -2.05 -9.18 -28.35
N ALA A 116 -2.31 -10.46 -28.04
CA ALA A 116 -3.58 -11.11 -28.32
C ALA A 116 -4.74 -10.36 -27.67
N GLY A 117 -4.64 -10.02 -26.38
CA GLY A 117 -5.66 -9.22 -25.70
C GLY A 117 -5.88 -7.83 -26.31
N ARG A 118 -4.85 -7.19 -26.88
CA ARG A 118 -4.99 -5.91 -27.58
C ARG A 118 -5.66 -6.04 -28.96
N ILE A 119 -5.52 -7.20 -29.61
CA ILE A 119 -6.08 -7.46 -30.94
C ILE A 119 -7.52 -7.98 -30.83
N ASP A 120 -7.79 -8.86 -29.86
CA ASP A 120 -9.07 -9.55 -29.70
C ASP A 120 -10.13 -8.69 -28.99
N GLY A 121 -9.72 -7.71 -28.17
CA GLY A 121 -10.63 -6.81 -27.43
C GLY A 121 -11.01 -7.31 -26.05
#